data_AF-A0A6N8UN61-F1
#
_entry.id   AF-A0A6N8UN61-F1
#
_cell.length_a   1.000
_cell.length_b   1.000
_cell.length_c   1.000
_cell.angle_alpha   90.00
_cell.angle_beta   90.00
_cell.angle_gamma   90.00
#
_symmetry.space_group_name_H-M   'P 1'
#
loop_
_entity.id
_entity.type
_entity.pdbx_description
1 polymer ?
#
loop_
_entity_poly.entity_id
_entity_poly.type
_entity_poly.pdbx_seq_one_letter_code
_entity_poly.pdbx_strand_id
1 'polypeptide(L)'
;MDAFASRFSGMETRRKSGLRWKFKIFDEPQEWIREFDLGSKTPGWNIIGQFDLGRGTVNVELSSASRPIHIYADAIRWTKAGEL
;
A
#
# COMPACT_ATOMS: atom_id res chain seq x y z
N MET A 1 50.35 10.89 -19.70
CA MET A 1 49.60 9.64 -19.52
C MET A 1 48.42 9.99 -18.63
N ASP A 2 47.36 10.52 -19.24
CA ASP A 2 46.16 10.94 -18.52
C ASP A 2 45.01 10.04 -18.92
N ALA A 3 44.46 9.33 -17.94
CA ALA A 3 43.15 8.69 -18.03
C ALA A 3 42.56 8.54 -16.62
N PHE A 4 42.33 9.70 -15.99
CA PHE A 4 41.40 9.83 -14.88
C PHE A 4 40.01 10.09 -15.49
N ALA A 5 39.22 9.05 -15.76
CA ALA A 5 37.77 9.18 -15.88
C ALA A 5 37.05 7.84 -16.01
N SER A 6 36.05 7.69 -15.17
CA SER A 6 34.78 7.01 -15.47
C SER A 6 34.84 5.48 -15.59
N ARG A 7 35.07 4.82 -14.46
CA ARG A 7 34.41 3.54 -14.22
C ARG A 7 32.99 3.83 -13.77
N PHE A 8 32.11 3.82 -14.77
CA PHE A 8 30.66 3.65 -14.69
C PHE A 8 30.15 3.56 -13.26
N SER A 9 29.70 4.72 -12.78
CA SER A 9 28.63 4.85 -11.80
C SER A 9 27.44 4.03 -12.32
N GLY A 10 27.48 2.73 -12.06
CA GLY A 10 26.32 1.86 -12.01
C GLY A 10 25.46 2.33 -10.84
N MET A 11 24.86 3.51 -11.01
CA MET A 11 23.65 3.87 -10.31
C MET A 11 22.62 2.87 -10.85
N GLU A 12 22.63 1.67 -10.28
CA GLU A 12 21.41 0.91 -10.15
C GLU A 12 20.45 1.92 -9.52
N THR A 13 19.61 2.50 -10.36
CA THR A 13 18.31 2.94 -9.91
C THR A 13 17.72 1.68 -9.29
N ARG A 14 17.97 1.48 -8.00
CA ARG A 14 17.16 0.65 -7.14
C ARG A 14 15.78 1.25 -7.36
N ARG A 15 15.04 0.69 -8.33
CA ARG A 15 13.59 0.80 -8.35
C ARG A 15 13.27 0.38 -6.93
N LYS A 16 12.90 1.34 -6.08
CA LYS A 16 12.26 1.03 -4.81
C LYS A 16 11.14 0.11 -5.27
N SER A 17 11.31 -1.19 -5.10
CA SER A 17 10.27 -2.16 -5.35
C SER A 17 9.26 -1.75 -4.29
N GLY A 18 8.34 -0.86 -4.69
CA GLY A 18 7.46 -0.17 -3.77
C GLY A 18 6.85 -1.22 -2.88
N LEU A 19 6.75 -0.93 -1.59
CA LEU A 19 5.99 -1.77 -0.69
C LEU A 19 4.56 -1.63 -1.18
N ARG A 20 4.19 -2.42 -2.19
CA ARG A 20 2.86 -2.43 -2.80
C ARG A 20 2.01 -3.38 -2.01
N TRP A 21 0.83 -2.91 -1.65
CA TRP A 21 -0.13 -3.61 -0.83
C TRP A 21 -1.46 -3.66 -1.53
N LYS A 22 -2.18 -4.74 -1.29
CA LYS A 22 -3.54 -4.95 -1.74
C LYS A 22 -4.44 -4.95 -0.51
N PHE A 23 -5.43 -4.07 -0.52
CA PHE A 23 -6.50 -4.02 0.46
C PHE A 23 -7.79 -4.43 -0.22
N LYS A 24 -8.47 -5.41 0.37
CA LYS A 24 -9.77 -5.86 -0.08
C LYS A 24 -10.80 -5.71 1.03
N ILE A 25 -11.99 -5.27 0.65
CA ILE A 25 -13.17 -5.36 1.50
C ILE A 25 -14.18 -6.23 0.78
N PHE A 26 -14.79 -7.15 1.51
CA PHE A 26 -15.87 -7.99 1.03
C PHE A 26 -17.08 -7.81 1.96
N ASP A 27 -18.15 -7.28 1.37
CA ASP A 27 -19.45 -7.01 1.99
C ASP A 27 -20.50 -7.60 1.05
N GLU A 28 -20.88 -8.86 1.26
CA GLU A 28 -21.62 -9.66 0.30
C GLU A 28 -22.85 -8.93 -0.28
N PRO A 29 -23.02 -8.89 -1.62
CA PRO A 29 -22.21 -9.55 -2.65
C PRO A 29 -21.07 -8.68 -3.21
N GLN A 30 -20.78 -7.54 -2.58
CA GLN A 30 -19.88 -6.53 -3.09
C GLN A 30 -18.42 -6.76 -2.66
N GLU A 31 -17.50 -6.62 -3.61
CA GLU A 31 -16.06 -6.68 -3.37
C GLU A 31 -15.41 -5.38 -3.85
N TRP A 32 -14.54 -4.80 -3.01
CA TRP A 32 -13.66 -3.69 -3.39
C TRP A 32 -12.21 -4.10 -3.26
N ILE A 33 -11.41 -3.74 -4.26
CA ILE A 33 -9.98 -3.96 -4.27
C ILE A 33 -9.27 -2.63 -4.50
N ARG A 34 -8.24 -2.37 -3.68
CA ARG A 34 -7.35 -1.21 -3.82
C ARG A 34 -5.89 -1.63 -3.68
N GLU A 35 -5.05 -1.07 -4.53
CA GLU A 35 -3.59 -1.19 -4.41
C GLU A 35 -2.99 0.15 -3.97
N PHE A 36 -2.02 0.12 -3.06
CA PHE A 36 -1.31 1.32 -2.62
C PHE A 36 0.16 1.03 -2.30
N ASP A 37 1.02 2.04 -2.50
CA ASP A 37 2.45 1.97 -2.22
C ASP A 37 2.78 2.64 -0.88
N LEU A 38 3.02 1.84 0.17
CA LEU A 38 3.45 2.31 1.48
C LEU A 38 4.82 2.99 1.45
N GLY A 39 5.68 2.67 0.48
CA GLY A 39 7.00 3.27 0.36
C GLY A 39 6.96 4.78 0.03
N SER A 40 5.79 5.28 -0.36
CA SER A 40 5.53 6.69 -0.70
C SER A 40 4.67 7.43 0.33
N LYS A 41 4.20 6.76 1.39
CA LYS A 41 3.26 7.34 2.36
C LYS A 41 3.97 7.97 3.55
N THR A 42 3.41 9.07 4.02
CA THR A 42 3.83 9.73 5.26
C THR A 42 3.36 8.92 6.49
N PRO A 43 4.13 8.95 7.60
CA PRO A 43 3.68 8.39 8.86
C PRO A 43 2.32 8.96 9.30
N GLY A 44 1.44 8.10 9.83
CA GLY A 44 0.11 8.48 10.32
C GLY A 44 -1.04 7.73 9.62
N TRP A 45 -2.27 8.20 9.85
CA TRP A 45 -3.47 7.64 9.24
C TRP A 45 -3.53 7.97 7.75
N ASN A 46 -3.41 6.97 6.90
CA ASN A 46 -3.51 7.10 5.45
C ASN A 46 -4.90 6.66 4.99
N ILE A 47 -5.60 7.53 4.26
CA ILE A 47 -6.91 7.20 3.69
C ILE A 47 -6.71 6.23 2.52
N ILE A 48 -7.27 5.02 2.66
CA ILE A 48 -7.24 3.99 1.61
C ILE A 48 -8.38 4.21 0.60
N GLY A 49 -9.53 4.66 1.09
CA GLY A 49 -10.69 4.96 0.27
C GLY A 49 -11.93 5.20 1.12
N GLN A 50 -13.02 5.51 0.43
CA GLN A 50 -14.37 5.57 0.98
C GLN A 50 -15.19 4.45 0.34
N PHE A 51 -15.95 3.74 1.16
CA PHE A 51 -16.73 2.57 0.77
C PHE A 51 -18.13 2.72 1.35
N ASP A 52 -19.14 2.38 0.56
CA ASP A 52 -20.51 2.27 1.04
C ASP A 52 -20.70 0.84 1.53
N LEU A 53 -20.76 0.67 2.85
CA LEU A 53 -20.84 -0.64 3.49
C LEU A 53 -22.22 -0.83 4.08
N GLY A 54 -22.79 -2.01 3.86
CA GLY A 54 -24.00 -2.48 4.51
C GLY A 54 -23.86 -2.58 6.03
N ARG A 55 -25.00 -2.81 6.69
CA ARG A 55 -24.99 -3.12 8.12
C ARG A 55 -24.54 -4.56 8.32
N GLY A 56 -23.64 -4.78 9.27
CA GLY A 56 -23.25 -6.11 9.71
C GLY A 56 -21.75 -6.28 9.72
N THR A 57 -21.32 -7.48 9.33
CA THR A 57 -19.91 -7.89 9.33
C THR A 57 -19.35 -7.81 7.93
N VAL A 58 -18.21 -7.17 7.77
CA VAL A 58 -17.44 -7.15 6.53
C VAL A 58 -16.12 -7.89 6.72
N ASN A 59 -15.66 -8.57 5.68
CA ASN A 59 -14.33 -9.18 5.68
C ASN A 59 -13.32 -8.20 5.09
N VAL A 60 -12.19 -8.02 5.78
CA VAL A 60 -11.10 -7.15 5.33
C VAL A 60 -9.84 -7.98 5.17
N GLU A 61 -9.22 -7.89 4.00
CA GLU A 61 -7.94 -8.54 3.72
C GLU A 61 -6.90 -7.48 3.39
N LEU A 62 -5.76 -7.53 4.07
CA LEU A 62 -4.58 -6.77 3.72
C LEU A 62 -3.45 -7.74 3.37
N SER A 63 -2.93 -7.66 2.15
CA SER A 63 -1.86 -8.53 1.68
C SER A 63 -0.77 -7.73 0.98
N SER A 64 0.47 -8.21 1.09
CA SER A 64 1.60 -7.67 0.32
C SER A 64 1.49 -8.12 -1.13
N ALA A 65 1.47 -7.16 -2.06
CA ALA A 65 1.47 -7.40 -3.50
C ALA A 65 2.90 -7.52 -4.07
N SER A 66 3.93 -7.37 -3.24
CA SER A 66 5.33 -7.23 -3.68
C SER A 66 6.27 -8.29 -3.11
N ARG A 67 6.05 -8.81 -1.90
CA ARG A 67 6.83 -9.92 -1.28
C ARG A 67 5.99 -10.74 -0.29
N PRO A 68 6.19 -12.07 -0.20
CA PRO A 68 5.37 -12.95 0.64
C PRO A 68 5.66 -12.88 2.15
N ILE A 69 6.62 -12.06 2.61
CA ILE A 69 7.28 -12.34 3.91
C ILE A 69 6.80 -11.46 5.06
N HIS A 70 6.32 -10.24 4.81
CA HIS A 70 5.87 -9.36 5.91
C HIS A 70 4.61 -8.56 5.55
N ILE A 71 3.59 -8.71 6.39
CA ILE A 71 2.39 -7.88 6.44
C ILE A 71 2.46 -7.06 7.74
N TYR A 72 3.06 -5.88 7.68
CA TYR A 72 2.93 -4.81 8.68
C TYR A 72 1.56 -4.11 8.61
N ALA A 73 0.56 -4.64 9.29
CA ALA A 73 -0.65 -3.91 9.62
C ALA A 73 -0.53 -3.41 11.07
N ASP A 74 -0.51 -2.10 11.28
CA ASP A 74 -0.57 -1.54 12.63
C ASP A 74 -2.04 -1.49 13.10
N ALA A 75 -2.83 -0.63 12.46
CA ALA A 75 -4.26 -0.51 12.72
C ALA A 75 -5.06 -0.13 11.47
N ILE A 76 -6.33 -0.54 11.46
CA ILE A 76 -7.34 -0.11 10.48
C ILE A 76 -8.41 0.67 11.24
N ARG A 77 -8.82 1.82 10.69
CA ARG A 77 -9.86 2.66 11.27
C ARG A 77 -10.95 2.95 10.24
N TRP A 78 -12.19 2.76 10.65
CA TRP A 78 -13.37 3.23 9.92
C TRP A 78 -13.78 4.60 10.45
N THR A 79 -14.12 5.51 9.55
CA THR A 79 -14.69 6.82 9.87
C THR A 79 -15.90 7.00 8.97
N LYS A 80 -17.04 7.42 9.50
CA LYS A 80 -18.22 7.64 8.65
C LYS A 80 -17.91 8.79 7.69
N ALA A 81 -18.39 8.66 6.47
CA ALA A 81 -18.25 9.72 5.48
C ALA A 81 -18.90 11.01 5.98
N GLY A 82 -18.20 12.14 5.85
CA GLY A 82 -18.65 13.45 6.34
C GLY A 82 -18.29 13.79 7.78
N GLU A 83 -17.58 12.90 8.50
CA GLU A 83 -17.04 13.16 9.86
C GLU A 83 -15.52 13.46 9.86
N LEU A 84 -14.93 13.76 8.68
CA LEU A 84 -13.51 14.11 8.50
C LEU A 84 -13.29 15.62 8.40
#